data_AF-A0ABD6VSK0-F1
#
_entry.id   AF-A0ABD6VSK0-F1
#
_cell.length_a   1.000
_cell.length_b   1.000
_cell.length_c   1.000
_cell.angle_alpha   90.00
_cell.angle_beta   90.00
_cell.angle_gamma   90.00
#
_symmetry.space_group_name_H-M   'P 1'
#
loop_
_entity.id
_entity.type
_entity.pdbx_description
1 polymer ?
#
loop_
_entity_poly.entity_id
_entity_poly.type
_entity_poly.pdbx_seq_one_letter_code
_entity_poly.pdbx_strand_id
1 'polypeptide(L)'
;MSGMNRQELLAKFREMIARREPIIGGGAGTGLSAKCEEAGGIDLIVIYNSGRYRMAGRGSLAGLLAYGNANEIVVDMAKEVLPVVKHTPVLAGVNGTDPFCQFDKFLDDLKALGFSGVQNFPTVGLIDGNFRANLEETGMGYALEVDMIRLAHEKDMLTTPYVFSAADAVAMTKAGADIIVPHMGLTTGGNIGAETALNLADCVPLINHWADEAKSIRKDVIVLCHGGPISTPHDAQFIMDHCPQCDGFYGASSMERLPTETALTATTQQFKKIKR
;
A
#
# COMPACT_ATOMS: atom_id res chain seq x y z
N MET A 1 -17.89 8.59 -11.29
CA MET A 1 -16.67 9.20 -11.85
C MET A 1 -15.77 8.04 -12.22
N SER A 2 -15.32 7.93 -13.47
CA SER A 2 -14.34 6.90 -13.84
C SER A 2 -13.01 7.20 -13.14
N GLY A 3 -12.25 6.16 -12.78
CA GLY A 3 -10.88 6.34 -12.28
C GLY A 3 -10.01 7.12 -13.27
N MET A 4 -8.91 7.69 -12.77
CA MET A 4 -7.96 8.44 -13.59
C MET A 4 -7.22 7.53 -14.57
N ASN A 5 -6.85 8.05 -15.73
CA ASN A 5 -6.17 7.27 -16.76
C ASN A 5 -4.76 6.86 -16.30
N ARG A 6 -4.42 5.57 -16.44
CA ARG A 6 -3.12 5.02 -16.00
C ARG A 6 -1.92 5.72 -16.64
N GLN A 7 -1.97 6.02 -17.94
CA GLN A 7 -0.85 6.66 -18.65
C GLN A 7 -0.64 8.10 -18.19
N GLU A 8 -1.72 8.84 -17.92
CA GLU A 8 -1.64 10.20 -17.37
C GLU A 8 -1.01 10.20 -15.96
N LEU A 9 -1.41 9.25 -15.12
CA LEU A 9 -0.82 9.07 -13.79
C LEU A 9 0.68 8.74 -13.88
N LEU A 10 1.06 7.79 -14.74
CA LEU A 10 2.45 7.42 -14.96
C LEU A 10 3.28 8.58 -15.51
N ALA A 11 2.72 9.38 -16.41
CA ALA A 11 3.39 10.58 -16.92
C ALA A 11 3.66 11.58 -15.79
N LYS A 12 2.65 11.86 -14.94
CA LYS A 12 2.79 12.72 -13.76
C LYS A 12 3.90 12.20 -12.84
N PHE A 13 3.88 10.93 -12.48
CA PHE A 13 4.86 10.33 -11.56
C PHE A 13 6.28 10.36 -12.13
N ARG A 14 6.45 10.08 -13.42
CA ARG A 14 7.77 10.18 -14.09
C ARG A 14 8.27 11.62 -14.14
N GLU A 15 7.38 12.60 -14.32
CA GLU A 15 7.75 14.01 -14.28
C GLU A 15 8.24 14.42 -12.88
N MET A 16 7.56 13.97 -11.82
CA MET A 16 8.00 14.18 -10.44
C MET A 16 9.40 13.60 -10.19
N ILE A 17 9.63 12.34 -10.59
CA ILE A 17 10.95 11.69 -10.48
C ILE A 17 12.01 12.51 -11.22
N ALA A 18 11.71 12.99 -12.44
CA ALA A 18 12.63 13.83 -13.21
C ALA A 18 12.96 15.16 -12.51
N ARG A 19 12.01 15.72 -11.74
CA ARG A 19 12.20 16.89 -10.88
C ARG A 19 12.83 16.55 -9.51
N ARG A 20 13.13 15.28 -9.24
CA ARG A 20 13.63 14.77 -7.95
C ARG A 20 12.64 15.01 -6.78
N GLU A 21 11.36 14.99 -7.10
CA GLU A 21 10.27 15.01 -6.11
C GLU A 21 9.88 13.56 -5.80
N PRO A 22 9.86 13.15 -4.51
CA PRO A 22 9.48 11.79 -4.16
C PRO A 22 7.99 11.58 -4.37
N ILE A 23 7.61 10.38 -4.81
CA ILE A 23 6.20 9.97 -4.91
C ILE A 23 5.74 9.46 -3.55
N ILE A 24 4.65 10.01 -3.02
CA ILE A 24 4.10 9.64 -1.71
C ILE A 24 2.75 8.95 -1.87
N GLY A 25 2.71 7.66 -1.51
CA GLY A 25 1.48 6.87 -1.41
C GLY A 25 0.93 6.83 0.02
N GLY A 26 -0.40 6.86 0.16
CA GLY A 26 -1.11 6.84 1.44
C GLY A 26 -2.08 5.69 1.58
N GLY A 27 -2.15 5.09 2.76
CA GLY A 27 -3.23 4.15 3.11
C GLY A 27 -4.32 4.85 3.91
N ALA A 28 -5.54 4.91 3.37
CA ALA A 28 -6.70 5.52 4.04
C ALA A 28 -7.74 4.48 4.49
N GLY A 29 -7.96 4.40 5.80
CA GLY A 29 -8.98 3.58 6.45
C GLY A 29 -10.33 4.25 6.62
N THR A 30 -10.41 5.57 6.41
CA THR A 30 -11.64 6.37 6.49
C THR A 30 -11.68 7.46 5.41
N GLY A 31 -12.87 7.97 5.09
CA GLY A 31 -13.01 9.13 4.21
C GLY A 31 -12.33 10.40 4.73
N LEU A 32 -12.26 10.59 6.06
CA LEU A 32 -11.54 11.73 6.64
C LEU A 32 -10.03 11.61 6.40
N SER A 33 -9.46 10.41 6.60
CA SER A 33 -8.05 10.13 6.28
C SER A 33 -7.75 10.52 4.83
N ALA A 34 -8.52 9.97 3.88
CA ALA A 34 -8.32 10.20 2.45
C ALA A 34 -8.44 11.70 2.07
N LYS A 35 -9.41 12.41 2.66
CA LYS A 35 -9.60 13.84 2.42
C LYS A 35 -8.43 14.67 2.96
N CYS A 36 -7.90 14.32 4.13
CA CYS A 36 -6.74 14.98 4.71
C CYS A 36 -5.47 14.68 3.92
N GLU A 37 -5.30 13.44 3.44
CA GLU A 37 -4.21 13.04 2.56
C GLU A 37 -4.22 13.82 1.24
N GLU A 38 -5.37 13.92 0.56
CA GLU A 38 -5.51 14.74 -0.65
C GLU A 38 -5.22 16.22 -0.36
N ALA A 39 -5.73 16.77 0.74
CA ALA A 39 -5.42 18.15 1.16
C ALA A 39 -3.93 18.36 1.49
N GLY A 40 -3.22 17.30 1.89
CA GLY A 40 -1.78 17.29 2.11
C GLY A 40 -0.95 17.15 0.84
N GLY A 41 -1.58 16.99 -0.33
CA GLY A 41 -0.90 16.86 -1.62
C GLY A 41 -0.40 15.45 -1.93
N ILE A 42 -1.02 14.41 -1.37
CA ILE A 42 -0.63 13.03 -1.63
C ILE A 42 -0.77 12.64 -3.11
N ASP A 43 0.10 11.76 -3.59
CA ASP A 43 0.16 11.39 -5.01
C ASP A 43 -0.81 10.29 -5.40
N LEU A 44 -1.06 9.36 -4.47
CA LEU A 44 -1.98 8.25 -4.64
C LEU A 44 -2.43 7.71 -3.28
N ILE A 45 -3.66 7.21 -3.23
CA ILE A 45 -4.28 6.64 -2.03
C ILE A 45 -4.62 5.18 -2.31
N VAL A 46 -4.39 4.27 -1.37
CA VAL A 46 -4.99 2.93 -1.36
C VAL A 46 -5.92 2.79 -0.17
N ILE A 47 -7.00 2.04 -0.36
CA ILE A 47 -7.89 1.66 0.72
C ILE A 47 -8.03 0.14 0.77
N TYR A 48 -8.08 -0.40 1.98
CA TYR A 48 -8.26 -1.83 2.25
C TYR A 48 -8.69 -2.07 3.69
N ASN A 49 -9.11 -3.30 3.99
CA ASN A 49 -9.61 -3.72 5.30
C ASN A 49 -8.69 -3.37 6.48
N SER A 50 -7.37 -3.57 6.38
CA SER A 50 -6.42 -3.17 7.44
C SER A 50 -6.43 -1.66 7.73
N GLY A 51 -6.72 -0.79 6.77
CA GLY A 51 -6.93 0.63 7.03
C GLY A 51 -8.12 0.86 7.96
N ARG A 52 -9.28 0.28 7.60
CA ARG A 52 -10.50 0.32 8.43
C ARG A 52 -10.24 -0.25 9.84
N TYR A 53 -9.52 -1.37 9.93
CA TYR A 53 -9.21 -2.00 11.21
C TYR A 53 -8.23 -1.17 12.07
N ARG A 54 -7.21 -0.55 11.47
CA ARG A 54 -6.31 0.39 12.17
C ARG A 54 -7.09 1.56 12.74
N MET A 55 -7.98 2.15 11.95
CA MET A 55 -8.81 3.28 12.37
C MET A 55 -9.90 2.88 13.37
N ALA A 56 -10.16 1.57 13.54
CA ALA A 56 -10.93 1.01 14.64
C ALA A 56 -10.07 0.64 15.88
N GLY A 57 -8.78 0.98 15.89
CA GLY A 57 -7.86 0.69 16.99
C GLY A 57 -7.43 -0.78 17.07
N ARG A 58 -7.23 -1.45 15.93
CA ARG A 58 -6.72 -2.84 15.84
C ARG A 58 -5.41 -2.89 15.04
N GLY A 59 -4.56 -3.87 15.35
CA GLY A 59 -3.28 -4.06 14.64
C GLY A 59 -3.43 -4.34 13.15
N SER A 60 -2.44 -3.96 12.34
CA SER A 60 -2.48 -4.10 10.87
C SER A 60 -2.65 -5.53 10.36
N LEU A 61 -2.20 -6.54 11.12
CA LEU A 61 -2.36 -7.94 10.74
C LEU A 61 -3.80 -8.45 10.86
N ALA A 62 -4.70 -7.72 11.52
CA ALA A 62 -6.10 -8.11 11.60
C ALA A 62 -6.74 -8.26 10.19
N GLY A 63 -6.23 -7.53 9.19
CA GLY A 63 -6.71 -7.65 7.81
C GLY A 63 -6.33 -8.96 7.10
N LEU A 64 -5.38 -9.73 7.65
CA LEU A 64 -4.97 -11.02 7.06
C LEU A 64 -5.76 -12.21 7.64
N LEU A 65 -6.53 -11.99 8.70
CA LEU A 65 -7.20 -13.05 9.42
C LEU A 65 -8.69 -13.12 9.06
N ALA A 66 -9.34 -14.22 9.48
CA ALA A 66 -10.74 -14.54 9.21
C ALA A 66 -11.73 -13.66 10.03
N TYR A 67 -11.57 -12.34 9.98
CA TYR A 67 -12.42 -11.35 10.65
C TYR A 67 -13.41 -10.67 9.70
N GLY A 68 -13.26 -10.89 8.39
CA GLY A 68 -14.17 -10.42 7.36
C GLY A 68 -13.59 -10.66 5.96
N ASN A 69 -14.44 -10.64 4.94
CA ASN A 69 -14.00 -10.73 3.55
C ASN A 69 -13.35 -9.41 3.12
N ALA A 70 -12.05 -9.44 2.80
CA ALA A 70 -11.29 -8.25 2.40
C ALA A 70 -11.79 -7.59 1.11
N ASN A 71 -12.17 -8.38 0.10
CA ASN A 71 -12.64 -7.90 -1.19
C ASN A 71 -14.03 -7.25 -1.09
N GLU A 72 -14.91 -7.76 -0.22
CA GLU A 72 -16.19 -7.10 0.07
C GLU A 72 -15.98 -5.81 0.88
N ILE A 73 -15.09 -5.83 1.86
CA ILE A 73 -14.79 -4.67 2.70
C ILE A 73 -14.25 -3.51 1.87
N VAL A 74 -13.35 -3.74 0.90
CA VAL A 74 -12.81 -2.65 0.06
C VAL A 74 -13.90 -2.03 -0.83
N VAL A 75 -14.84 -2.83 -1.33
CA VAL A 75 -16.01 -2.33 -2.08
C VAL A 75 -16.91 -1.49 -1.19
N ASP A 76 -17.12 -1.89 0.07
CA ASP A 76 -17.89 -1.08 1.01
C ASP A 76 -17.18 0.23 1.37
N MET A 77 -15.86 0.20 1.57
CA MET A 77 -15.05 1.41 1.85
C MET A 77 -15.08 2.41 0.69
N ALA A 78 -15.29 1.95 -0.55
CA ALA A 78 -15.39 2.83 -1.72
C ALA A 78 -16.46 3.92 -1.55
N LYS A 79 -17.59 3.59 -0.87
CA LYS A 79 -18.70 4.52 -0.58
C LYS A 79 -18.27 5.66 0.34
N GLU A 80 -17.30 5.43 1.22
CA GLU A 80 -16.80 6.40 2.20
C GLU A 80 -15.70 7.29 1.62
N VAL A 81 -14.88 6.75 0.71
CA VAL A 81 -13.66 7.39 0.23
C VAL A 81 -13.81 8.05 -1.14
N LEU A 82 -14.29 7.33 -2.16
CA LEU A 82 -14.34 7.85 -3.53
C LEU A 82 -15.13 9.16 -3.67
N PRO A 83 -16.24 9.40 -2.93
CA PRO A 83 -16.97 10.67 -3.03
C PRO A 83 -16.23 11.89 -2.47
N VAL A 84 -15.28 11.70 -1.54
CA VAL A 84 -14.62 12.81 -0.83
C VAL A 84 -13.25 13.16 -1.40
N VAL A 85 -12.62 12.25 -2.15
CA VAL A 85 -11.39 12.48 -2.93
C VAL A 85 -11.77 13.03 -4.31
N LYS A 86 -11.12 14.08 -4.78
CA LYS A 86 -11.53 14.85 -5.97
C LYS A 86 -10.54 14.78 -7.13
N HIS A 87 -9.25 14.74 -6.85
CA HIS A 87 -8.18 14.87 -7.83
C HIS A 87 -6.94 14.02 -7.54
N THR A 88 -7.01 13.12 -6.55
CA THR A 88 -6.00 12.07 -6.30
C THR A 88 -6.51 10.69 -6.73
N PRO A 89 -5.70 9.84 -7.39
CA PRO A 89 -6.09 8.48 -7.74
C PRO A 89 -6.25 7.62 -6.47
N VAL A 90 -7.36 6.89 -6.39
CA VAL A 90 -7.64 5.93 -5.31
C VAL A 90 -7.54 4.51 -5.86
N LEU A 91 -6.80 3.65 -5.17
CA LEU A 91 -6.56 2.25 -5.49
C LEU A 91 -7.27 1.34 -4.48
N ALA A 92 -7.67 0.16 -4.94
CA ALA A 92 -8.25 -0.88 -4.09
C ALA A 92 -7.17 -1.89 -3.68
N GLY A 93 -7.05 -2.20 -2.39
CA GLY A 93 -6.36 -3.41 -1.95
C GLY A 93 -7.23 -4.63 -2.25
N VAL A 94 -6.70 -5.53 -3.07
CA VAL A 94 -7.36 -6.76 -3.52
C VAL A 94 -6.68 -7.97 -2.88
N ASN A 95 -7.49 -8.84 -2.29
CA ASN A 95 -7.02 -10.16 -1.84
C ASN A 95 -6.89 -11.08 -3.05
N GLY A 96 -5.67 -11.22 -3.58
CA GLY A 96 -5.37 -12.01 -4.78
C GLY A 96 -5.54 -13.52 -4.60
N THR A 97 -5.64 -14.01 -3.36
CA THR A 97 -5.81 -15.44 -3.06
C THR A 97 -7.23 -15.80 -2.60
N ASP A 98 -8.20 -14.89 -2.73
CA ASP A 98 -9.60 -15.17 -2.35
C ASP A 98 -10.20 -16.29 -3.23
N PRO A 99 -10.48 -17.48 -2.68
CA PRO A 99 -10.90 -18.63 -3.47
C PRO A 99 -12.34 -18.52 -4.00
N PHE A 100 -13.09 -17.50 -3.57
CA PHE A 100 -14.47 -17.26 -3.99
C PHE A 100 -14.60 -16.09 -4.96
N CYS A 101 -13.49 -15.38 -5.26
CA CYS A 101 -13.49 -14.23 -6.14
C CYS A 101 -13.32 -14.64 -7.62
N GLN A 102 -14.14 -14.06 -8.50
CA GLN A 102 -13.92 -14.13 -9.95
C GLN A 102 -13.21 -12.85 -10.40
N PHE A 103 -11.87 -12.89 -10.45
CA PHE A 103 -11.04 -11.69 -10.60
C PHE A 103 -11.31 -10.88 -11.87
N ASP A 104 -11.60 -11.52 -13.01
CA ASP A 104 -11.91 -10.80 -14.25
C ASP A 104 -13.10 -9.84 -14.07
N LYS A 105 -14.22 -10.37 -13.55
CA LYS A 105 -15.40 -9.58 -13.23
C LYS A 105 -15.14 -8.60 -12.09
N PHE A 106 -14.46 -9.02 -11.03
CA PHE A 106 -14.24 -8.19 -9.85
C PHE A 106 -13.41 -6.94 -10.18
N LEU A 107 -12.37 -7.07 -11.01
CA LEU A 107 -11.56 -5.94 -11.47
C LEU A 107 -12.37 -4.98 -12.35
N ASP A 108 -13.26 -5.49 -13.21
CA ASP A 108 -14.18 -4.64 -13.98
C ASP A 108 -15.13 -3.87 -13.07
N ASP A 109 -15.67 -4.52 -12.03
CA ASP A 109 -16.53 -3.89 -11.04
C ASP A 109 -15.79 -2.80 -10.26
N LEU A 110 -14.53 -3.05 -9.83
CA LEU A 110 -13.69 -2.04 -9.16
C LEU A 110 -13.40 -0.83 -10.06
N LYS A 111 -13.07 -1.08 -11.34
CA LYS A 111 -12.85 -0.01 -12.32
C LYS A 111 -14.13 0.81 -12.55
N ALA A 112 -15.28 0.15 -12.64
CA ALA A 112 -16.58 0.80 -12.81
C ALA A 112 -16.99 1.63 -11.58
N LEU A 113 -16.64 1.19 -10.36
CA LEU A 113 -16.84 1.96 -9.13
C LEU A 113 -16.04 3.27 -9.11
N GLY A 114 -14.90 3.32 -9.81
CA GLY A 114 -14.07 4.51 -9.95
C GLY A 114 -12.66 4.38 -9.37
N PHE A 115 -12.23 3.17 -8.98
CA PHE A 115 -10.82 2.95 -8.61
C PHE A 115 -9.92 3.16 -9.83
N SER A 116 -8.78 3.82 -9.62
CA SER A 116 -7.77 4.06 -10.66
C SER A 116 -6.78 2.89 -10.78
N GLY A 117 -6.76 1.99 -9.79
CA GLY A 117 -5.76 0.94 -9.69
C GLY A 117 -6.00 -0.05 -8.56
N VAL A 118 -5.06 -0.98 -8.42
CA VAL A 118 -5.06 -2.02 -7.38
C VAL A 118 -3.70 -2.23 -6.73
N GLN A 119 -3.72 -2.84 -5.55
CA GLN A 119 -2.57 -3.36 -4.81
C GLN A 119 -2.93 -4.75 -4.27
N ASN A 120 -1.97 -5.68 -4.19
CA ASN A 120 -2.16 -6.99 -3.56
C ASN A 120 -2.17 -6.84 -2.03
N PHE A 121 -3.35 -6.57 -1.46
CA PHE A 121 -3.52 -6.53 -0.02
C PHE A 121 -4.94 -6.96 0.36
N PRO A 122 -5.13 -7.89 1.32
CA PRO A 122 -4.12 -8.64 2.08
C PRO A 122 -3.18 -9.48 1.21
N THR A 123 -1.97 -9.74 1.70
CA THR A 123 -0.94 -10.49 0.97
C THR A 123 -0.34 -11.59 1.83
N VAL A 124 -0.15 -12.77 1.25
CA VAL A 124 0.55 -13.89 1.88
C VAL A 124 2.06 -13.64 1.98
N GLY A 125 2.58 -12.60 1.31
CA GLY A 125 3.96 -12.15 1.43
C GLY A 125 4.36 -11.74 2.86
N LEU A 126 3.40 -11.35 3.69
CA LEU A 126 3.59 -11.06 5.12
C LEU A 126 3.53 -12.30 6.03
N ILE A 127 3.26 -13.48 5.47
CA ILE A 127 3.16 -14.74 6.19
C ILE A 127 4.42 -15.56 5.92
N ASP A 128 5.01 -16.15 6.96
CA ASP A 128 6.24 -16.93 6.91
C ASP A 128 6.12 -18.32 7.57
N GLY A 129 7.25 -19.03 7.65
CA GLY A 129 7.37 -20.34 8.28
C GLY A 129 6.54 -21.45 7.63
N ASN A 130 6.27 -22.52 8.39
CA ASN A 130 5.48 -23.66 7.91
C ASN A 130 4.05 -23.25 7.52
N PHE A 131 3.51 -22.20 8.13
CA PHE A 131 2.18 -21.72 7.77
C PHE A 131 2.16 -21.16 6.35
N ARG A 132 3.16 -20.34 5.97
CA ARG A 132 3.32 -19.89 4.58
C ARG A 132 3.50 -21.04 3.61
N ALA A 133 4.35 -22.01 3.93
CA ALA A 133 4.58 -23.18 3.06
C ALA A 133 3.26 -23.93 2.78
N ASN A 134 2.46 -24.17 3.82
CA ASN A 134 1.16 -24.82 3.67
C ASN A 134 0.18 -24.00 2.81
N LEU A 135 0.18 -22.66 2.91
CA LEU A 135 -0.66 -21.80 2.06
C LEU A 135 -0.28 -21.93 0.58
N GLU A 136 1.02 -21.90 0.27
CA GLU A 136 1.54 -22.09 -1.09
C GLU A 136 1.13 -23.48 -1.64
N GLU A 137 1.32 -24.54 -0.86
CA GLU A 137 1.02 -25.93 -1.26
C GLU A 137 -0.48 -26.19 -1.44
N THR A 138 -1.35 -25.37 -0.84
CA THR A 138 -2.81 -25.58 -0.85
C THR A 138 -3.58 -24.56 -1.68
N GLY A 139 -2.90 -23.84 -2.57
CA GLY A 139 -3.56 -22.97 -3.55
C GLY A 139 -3.88 -21.56 -3.06
N MET A 140 -3.16 -21.08 -2.04
CA MET A 140 -3.20 -19.69 -1.57
C MET A 140 -1.81 -19.05 -1.69
N GLY A 141 -1.14 -19.33 -2.80
CA GLY A 141 0.24 -18.91 -3.04
C GLY A 141 0.35 -17.50 -3.59
N TYR A 142 1.52 -16.88 -3.40
CA TYR A 142 1.78 -15.51 -3.85
C TYR A 142 1.71 -15.35 -5.38
N ALA A 143 1.92 -16.43 -6.14
CA ALA A 143 1.75 -16.44 -7.59
C ALA A 143 0.34 -15.99 -8.04
N LEU A 144 -0.70 -16.27 -7.24
CA LEU A 144 -2.06 -15.80 -7.52
C LEU A 144 -2.19 -14.28 -7.39
N GLU A 145 -1.44 -13.67 -6.46
CA GLU A 145 -1.37 -12.21 -6.35
C GLU A 145 -0.68 -11.59 -7.57
N VAL A 146 0.38 -12.23 -8.08
CA VAL A 146 1.06 -11.83 -9.33
C VAL A 146 0.09 -11.92 -10.51
N ASP A 147 -0.69 -12.99 -10.62
CA ASP A 147 -1.70 -13.15 -11.67
C ASP A 147 -2.83 -12.10 -11.57
N MET A 148 -3.28 -11.77 -10.36
CA MET A 148 -4.25 -10.70 -10.14
C MET A 148 -3.71 -9.34 -10.63
N ILE A 149 -2.45 -9.03 -10.35
CA ILE A 149 -1.80 -7.82 -10.85
C ILE A 149 -1.70 -7.81 -12.38
N ARG A 150 -1.34 -8.95 -13.00
CA ARG A 150 -1.32 -9.09 -14.46
C ARG A 150 -2.68 -8.80 -15.08
N LEU A 151 -3.75 -9.37 -14.54
CA LEU A 151 -5.12 -9.13 -15.01
C LEU A 151 -5.53 -7.66 -14.87
N ALA A 152 -5.16 -7.01 -13.76
CA ALA A 152 -5.42 -5.59 -13.56
C ALA A 152 -4.66 -4.70 -14.55
N HIS A 153 -3.39 -5.03 -14.84
CA HIS A 153 -2.60 -4.36 -15.86
C HIS A 153 -3.20 -4.49 -17.26
N GLU A 154 -3.66 -5.69 -17.64
CA GLU A 154 -4.34 -5.95 -18.93
C GLU A 154 -5.65 -5.15 -19.06
N LYS A 155 -6.30 -4.85 -17.94
CA LYS A 155 -7.47 -3.96 -17.86
C LYS A 155 -7.11 -2.48 -17.75
N ASP A 156 -5.86 -2.10 -17.98
CA ASP A 156 -5.35 -0.73 -17.93
C ASP A 156 -5.60 -0.02 -16.58
N MET A 157 -5.55 -0.79 -15.49
CA MET A 157 -5.59 -0.26 -14.12
C MET A 157 -4.16 0.00 -13.64
N LEU A 158 -3.95 1.07 -12.86
CA LEU A 158 -2.66 1.29 -12.20
C LEU A 158 -2.38 0.15 -11.22
N THR A 159 -1.16 -0.37 -11.21
CA THR A 159 -0.78 -1.52 -10.38
C THR A 159 0.40 -1.16 -9.47
N THR A 160 0.21 -1.34 -8.16
CA THR A 160 1.18 -0.90 -7.14
C THR A 160 1.53 -1.99 -6.12
N PRO A 161 1.87 -3.23 -6.54
CA PRO A 161 2.01 -4.35 -5.62
C PRO A 161 3.13 -4.19 -4.58
N TYR A 162 2.89 -4.74 -3.40
CA TYR A 162 3.95 -5.08 -2.46
C TYR A 162 4.79 -6.22 -3.00
N VAL A 163 6.09 -6.19 -2.68
CA VAL A 163 7.05 -7.27 -2.98
C VAL A 163 7.93 -7.54 -1.76
N PHE A 164 8.31 -8.80 -1.53
CA PHE A 164 8.99 -9.25 -0.30
C PHE A 164 10.33 -9.94 -0.59
N SER A 165 10.72 -10.01 -1.86
CA SER A 165 11.97 -10.59 -2.33
C SER A 165 12.35 -10.07 -3.73
N ALA A 166 13.57 -10.32 -4.14
CA ALA A 166 14.02 -10.08 -5.52
C ALA A 166 13.18 -10.88 -6.54
N ALA A 167 12.81 -12.13 -6.21
CA ALA A 167 11.98 -12.96 -7.07
C ALA A 167 10.58 -12.36 -7.25
N ASP A 168 9.98 -11.83 -6.18
CA ASP A 168 8.69 -11.14 -6.25
C ASP A 168 8.77 -9.87 -7.08
N ALA A 169 9.86 -9.09 -6.91
CA ALA A 169 10.11 -7.88 -7.69
C ALA A 169 10.18 -8.18 -9.19
N VAL A 170 10.91 -9.23 -9.58
CA VAL A 170 10.97 -9.73 -10.97
C VAL A 170 9.60 -10.19 -11.46
N ALA A 171 8.88 -10.98 -10.66
CA ALA A 171 7.58 -11.53 -11.03
C ALA A 171 6.53 -10.44 -11.24
N MET A 172 6.41 -9.50 -10.31
CA MET A 172 5.50 -8.36 -10.41
C MET A 172 5.86 -7.45 -11.59
N THR A 173 7.15 -7.19 -11.81
CA THR A 173 7.58 -6.37 -12.95
C THR A 173 7.22 -7.04 -14.29
N LYS A 174 7.37 -8.36 -14.41
CA LYS A 174 6.94 -9.15 -15.58
C LYS A 174 5.43 -9.17 -15.75
N ALA A 175 4.66 -9.15 -14.66
CA ALA A 175 3.20 -9.05 -14.68
C ALA A 175 2.69 -7.68 -15.14
N GLY A 176 3.57 -6.68 -15.27
CA GLY A 176 3.20 -5.33 -15.71
C GLY A 176 2.98 -4.34 -14.56
N ALA A 177 3.42 -4.67 -13.33
CA ALA A 177 3.37 -3.76 -12.19
C ALA A 177 3.95 -2.39 -12.54
N ASP A 178 3.16 -1.33 -12.46
CA ASP A 178 3.57 0.04 -12.77
C ASP A 178 4.53 0.58 -11.71
N ILE A 179 4.22 0.29 -10.45
CA ILE A 179 5.00 0.60 -9.26
C ILE A 179 5.21 -0.70 -8.48
N ILE A 180 6.43 -0.98 -8.02
CA ILE A 180 6.65 -2.02 -7.01
C ILE A 180 6.93 -1.39 -5.65
N VAL A 181 6.48 -2.04 -4.59
CA VAL A 181 6.63 -1.55 -3.23
C VAL A 181 7.38 -2.57 -2.37
N PRO A 182 8.73 -2.54 -2.34
CA PRO A 182 9.54 -3.28 -1.36
C PRO A 182 9.02 -3.11 0.07
N HIS A 183 8.45 -4.19 0.62
CA HIS A 183 7.80 -4.20 1.92
C HIS A 183 8.71 -4.82 2.99
N MET A 184 9.18 -4.01 3.93
CA MET A 184 10.15 -4.40 4.97
C MET A 184 9.51 -5.03 6.22
N GLY A 185 8.34 -5.67 6.05
CA GLY A 185 7.53 -6.18 7.17
C GLY A 185 6.69 -5.11 7.87
N LEU A 186 6.12 -5.44 9.03
CA LEU A 186 5.17 -4.58 9.74
C LEU A 186 5.80 -3.28 10.26
N THR A 187 5.09 -2.17 10.07
CA THR A 187 5.50 -0.87 10.62
C THR A 187 5.49 -0.90 12.16
N THR A 188 6.60 -0.45 12.75
CA THR A 188 6.73 -0.28 14.21
C THR A 188 6.12 1.04 14.70
N GLY A 189 5.93 1.15 16.03
CA GLY A 189 5.49 2.39 16.69
C GLY A 189 3.97 2.57 16.89
N GLY A 190 3.60 3.57 17.69
CA GLY A 190 2.22 3.80 18.14
C GLY A 190 1.74 2.80 19.19
N ASN A 191 0.45 2.84 19.52
CA ASN A 191 -0.12 2.00 20.59
C ASN A 191 -0.30 0.51 20.21
N ILE A 192 -0.26 0.21 18.91
CA ILE A 192 -0.59 -1.10 18.33
C ILE A 192 0.36 -1.49 17.17
N GLY A 193 1.60 -1.01 17.19
CA GLY A 193 2.65 -1.36 16.22
C GLY A 193 3.34 -2.70 16.52
N ALA A 194 4.11 -3.21 15.57
CA ALA A 194 4.96 -4.38 15.82
C ALA A 194 6.18 -4.00 16.69
N GLU A 195 6.65 -4.94 17.51
CA GLU A 195 7.88 -4.80 18.31
C GLU A 195 9.10 -5.41 17.61
N THR A 196 8.87 -6.40 16.75
CA THR A 196 9.92 -7.08 15.96
C THR A 196 9.99 -6.47 14.57
N ALA A 197 11.11 -5.81 14.25
CA ALA A 197 11.40 -5.31 12.91
C ALA A 197 12.91 -5.33 12.62
N LEU A 198 13.24 -5.18 11.34
CA LEU A 198 14.61 -4.89 10.89
C LEU A 198 15.09 -3.56 11.47
N ASN A 199 16.41 -3.37 11.56
CA ASN A 199 16.96 -2.03 11.72
C ASN A 199 16.85 -1.26 10.41
N LEU A 200 16.75 0.08 10.48
CA LEU A 200 16.58 0.92 9.30
C LEU A 200 17.71 0.74 8.26
N ALA A 201 18.95 0.61 8.71
CA ALA A 201 20.10 0.36 7.83
C ALA A 201 20.03 -1.01 7.12
N ASP A 202 19.40 -2.01 7.74
CA ASP A 202 19.28 -3.36 7.18
C ASP A 202 18.25 -3.41 6.03
N CYS A 203 17.36 -2.41 5.93
CA CYS A 203 16.42 -2.27 4.82
C CYS A 203 17.11 -1.84 3.51
N VAL A 204 18.18 -1.03 3.60
CA VAL A 204 18.89 -0.46 2.45
C VAL A 204 19.39 -1.53 1.45
N PRO A 205 20.17 -2.56 1.86
CA PRO A 205 20.64 -3.57 0.91
C PRO A 205 19.51 -4.36 0.27
N LEU A 206 18.41 -4.60 0.99
CA LEU A 206 17.24 -5.31 0.45
C LEU A 206 16.52 -4.47 -0.61
N ILE A 207 16.22 -3.21 -0.29
CA ILE A 207 15.52 -2.29 -1.21
C ILE A 207 16.36 -2.07 -2.48
N ASN A 208 17.67 -1.84 -2.34
CA ASN A 208 18.56 -1.68 -3.50
C ASN A 208 18.55 -2.93 -4.38
N HIS A 209 18.74 -4.11 -3.79
CA HIS A 209 18.77 -5.36 -4.55
C HIS A 209 17.43 -5.62 -5.28
N TRP A 210 16.29 -5.42 -4.62
CA TRP A 210 14.99 -5.68 -5.26
C TRP A 210 14.66 -4.64 -6.34
N ALA A 211 15.08 -3.39 -6.13
CA ALA A 211 14.97 -2.33 -7.13
C ALA A 211 15.83 -2.64 -8.36
N ASP A 212 17.09 -3.05 -8.16
CA ASP A 212 18.01 -3.47 -9.22
C ASP A 212 17.40 -4.58 -10.08
N GLU A 213 16.90 -5.63 -9.42
CA GLU A 213 16.29 -6.78 -10.09
C GLU A 213 15.04 -6.39 -10.88
N ALA A 214 14.18 -5.53 -10.33
CA ALA A 214 13.02 -5.00 -11.05
C ALA A 214 13.43 -4.15 -12.27
N LYS A 215 14.36 -3.20 -12.09
CA LYS A 215 14.81 -2.33 -13.19
C LYS A 215 15.63 -3.09 -14.25
N SER A 216 16.20 -4.25 -13.91
CA SER A 216 16.82 -5.17 -14.88
C SER A 216 15.80 -5.76 -15.86
N ILE A 217 14.57 -6.00 -15.41
CA ILE A 217 13.46 -6.46 -16.25
C ILE A 217 12.88 -5.29 -17.05
N ARG A 218 12.63 -4.17 -16.38
CA ARG A 218 12.01 -3.00 -17.00
C ARG A 218 12.47 -1.71 -16.33
N LYS A 219 13.28 -0.91 -17.05
CA LYS A 219 13.98 0.27 -16.51
C LYS A 219 13.06 1.37 -15.98
N ASP A 220 11.83 1.45 -16.48
CA ASP A 220 10.87 2.51 -16.14
C ASP A 220 9.86 2.09 -15.06
N VAL A 221 10.05 0.95 -14.39
CA VAL A 221 9.29 0.61 -13.18
C VAL A 221 9.66 1.56 -12.04
N ILE A 222 8.63 2.07 -11.36
CA ILE A 222 8.78 2.96 -10.20
C ILE A 222 8.93 2.11 -8.94
N VAL A 223 9.79 2.52 -8.01
CA VAL A 223 10.04 1.78 -6.77
C VAL A 223 9.74 2.64 -5.55
N LEU A 224 8.79 2.24 -4.70
CA LEU A 224 8.50 2.93 -3.43
C LEU A 224 8.84 2.03 -2.24
N CYS A 225 9.43 2.56 -1.17
CA CYS A 225 9.69 1.75 0.03
C CYS A 225 8.49 1.76 1.00
N HIS A 226 8.33 0.69 1.78
CA HIS A 226 7.30 0.60 2.82
C HIS A 226 7.72 -0.30 4.00
N GLY A 227 7.19 0.00 5.18
CA GLY A 227 7.11 -0.96 6.28
C GLY A 227 8.37 -1.02 7.16
N GLY A 228 8.34 -1.99 8.09
CA GLY A 228 9.40 -2.21 9.06
C GLY A 228 9.71 -0.95 9.89
N PRO A 229 10.98 -0.52 9.97
CA PRO A 229 11.37 0.69 10.70
C PRO A 229 11.09 2.00 9.94
N ILE A 230 10.61 1.96 8.69
CA ILE A 230 10.38 3.16 7.86
C ILE A 230 9.02 3.77 8.23
N SER A 231 8.98 4.57 9.29
CA SER A 231 7.73 5.02 9.92
C SER A 231 7.54 6.54 9.96
N THR A 232 8.61 7.30 9.76
CA THR A 232 8.59 8.77 9.78
C THR A 232 9.17 9.37 8.49
N PRO A 233 8.94 10.67 8.21
CA PRO A 233 9.59 11.34 7.09
C PRO A 233 11.12 11.30 7.16
N HIS A 234 11.71 11.30 8.35
CA HIS A 234 13.16 11.17 8.53
C HIS A 234 13.65 9.79 8.08
N ASP A 235 12.93 8.71 8.43
CA ASP A 235 13.30 7.36 8.02
C ASP A 235 13.16 7.18 6.51
N ALA A 236 12.09 7.73 5.91
CA ALA A 236 11.90 7.74 4.47
C ALA A 236 13.03 8.52 3.77
N GLN A 237 13.41 9.69 4.29
CA GLN A 237 14.54 10.47 3.76
C GLN A 237 15.85 9.66 3.83
N PHE A 238 16.10 8.97 4.96
CA PHE A 238 17.26 8.10 5.08
C PHE A 238 17.29 7.03 3.98
N ILE A 239 16.15 6.39 3.67
CA ILE A 239 16.08 5.43 2.57
C ILE A 239 16.37 6.11 1.23
N MET A 240 15.77 7.27 0.94
CA MET A 240 16.02 8.00 -0.31
C MET A 240 17.50 8.39 -0.48
N ASP A 241 18.18 8.74 0.60
CA ASP A 241 19.60 9.11 0.59
C ASP A 241 20.53 7.91 0.30
N HIS A 242 20.09 6.68 0.63
CA HIS A 242 20.91 5.46 0.54
C HIS A 242 20.44 4.46 -0.54
N CYS A 243 19.27 4.69 -1.13
CA CYS A 243 18.67 3.85 -2.16
C CYS A 243 18.39 4.67 -3.42
N PRO A 244 19.36 4.86 -4.34
CA PRO A 244 19.25 5.78 -5.47
C PRO A 244 18.18 5.41 -6.50
N GLN A 245 17.67 4.18 -6.46
CA GLN A 245 16.60 3.69 -7.32
C GLN A 245 15.22 3.70 -6.66
N CYS A 246 15.15 4.08 -5.38
CA CYS A 246 13.89 4.30 -4.70
C CYS A 246 13.38 5.69 -5.09
N ASP A 247 12.16 5.72 -5.61
CA ASP A 247 11.49 6.89 -6.18
C ASP A 247 10.51 7.54 -5.16
N GLY A 248 10.35 6.95 -3.98
CA GLY A 248 9.48 7.50 -2.92
C GLY A 248 9.08 6.50 -1.83
N PHE A 249 7.95 6.79 -1.17
CA PHE A 249 7.51 6.09 0.04
C PHE A 249 6.01 5.80 0.02
N TYR A 250 5.62 4.64 0.53
CA TYR A 250 4.24 4.27 0.78
C TYR A 250 3.96 4.25 2.29
N GLY A 251 3.13 5.15 2.79
CA GLY A 251 2.79 5.26 4.21
C GLY A 251 1.34 4.89 4.48
N ALA A 252 1.10 3.89 5.33
CA ALA A 252 -0.25 3.56 5.75
C ALA A 252 -0.49 3.97 7.21
N SER A 253 0.07 3.20 8.15
CA SER A 253 0.01 3.56 9.57
C SER A 253 0.63 4.92 9.89
N SER A 254 1.74 5.25 9.22
CA SER A 254 2.45 6.52 9.40
C SER A 254 1.67 7.72 8.87
N MET A 255 0.75 7.50 7.94
CA MET A 255 -0.04 8.57 7.30
C MET A 255 -1.29 8.91 8.11
N GLU A 256 -2.06 7.91 8.55
CA GLU A 256 -3.34 8.16 9.21
C GLU A 256 -3.34 7.85 10.72
N ARG A 257 -2.81 6.70 11.14
CA ARG A 257 -3.02 6.19 12.50
C ARG A 257 -2.21 7.00 13.52
N LEU A 258 -0.88 7.07 13.32
CA LEU A 258 0.02 7.70 14.30
C LEU A 258 -0.29 9.19 14.49
N PRO A 259 -0.54 9.99 13.43
CA PRO A 259 -0.94 11.38 13.60
C PRO A 259 -2.29 11.52 14.31
N THR A 260 -3.27 10.68 13.98
CA THR A 260 -4.60 10.71 14.59
C THR A 260 -4.56 10.37 16.08
N GLU A 261 -3.86 9.30 16.46
CA GLU A 261 -3.69 8.89 17.87
C GLU A 261 -3.10 10.03 18.70
N THR A 262 -2.05 10.67 18.18
CA THR A 262 -1.37 11.80 18.84
C THR A 262 -2.30 13.00 18.99
N ALA A 263 -2.93 13.44 17.89
CA ALA A 263 -3.75 14.64 17.87
C ALA A 263 -5.01 14.52 18.74
N LEU A 264 -5.71 13.37 18.67
CA LEU A 264 -6.91 13.13 19.49
C LEU A 264 -6.58 13.05 20.98
N THR A 265 -5.48 12.39 21.33
CA THR A 265 -5.03 12.30 22.73
C THR A 265 -4.67 13.67 23.28
N ALA A 266 -3.85 14.43 22.54
CA ALA A 266 -3.41 15.76 22.97
C ALA A 266 -4.60 16.73 23.11
N THR A 267 -5.52 16.74 22.15
CA THR A 267 -6.73 17.58 22.18
C THR A 267 -7.60 17.24 23.39
N THR A 268 -7.82 15.95 23.66
CA THR A 268 -8.59 15.49 24.82
C THR A 268 -7.94 15.94 26.13
N GLN A 269 -6.61 15.83 26.24
CA GLN A 269 -5.87 16.30 27.42
C GLN A 269 -6.01 17.81 27.62
N GLN A 270 -6.06 18.61 26.56
CA GLN A 270 -6.29 20.06 26.66
C GLN A 270 -7.68 20.36 27.22
N PHE A 271 -8.73 19.73 26.70
CA PHE A 271 -10.10 19.89 27.23
C PHE A 271 -10.22 19.46 28.70
N LYS A 272 -9.50 18.41 29.11
CA LYS A 272 -9.48 17.97 30.52
C LYS A 272 -8.81 18.96 31.48
N LYS A 273 -8.06 19.96 30.98
CA LYS A 273 -7.36 20.98 31.79
C LYS A 273 -8.17 22.26 32.01
N ILE A 274 -9.32 22.43 31.36
CA ILE A 274 -10.16 23.62 31.58
C ILE A 274 -10.72 23.63 33.01
N LYS A 275 -10.92 24.82 33.57
CA LYS A 275 -11.51 25.01 34.91
C LYS A 275 -12.93 25.55 34.78
N ARG A 276 -13.76 25.25 35.78
CA ARG A 276 -15.10 25.84 35.92
C ARG A 276 -15.00 27.31 36.33
#